data_AF-A0A6P0MBC4-F1
#
_entry.id   AF-A0A6P0MBC4-F1
#
_cell.length_a   1.000
_cell.length_b   1.000
_cell.length_c   1.000
_cell.angle_alpha   90.00
_cell.angle_beta   90.00
_cell.angle_gamma   90.00
#
_symmetry.space_group_name_H-M   'P 1'
#
loop_
_entity.id
_entity.type
_entity.pdbx_description
1 polymer ?
#
loop_
_entity_poly.entity_id
_entity_poly.type
_entity_poly.pdbx_seq_one_letter_code
_entity_poly.pdbx_strand_id
1 'polypeptide(L)'
;MTNLRWGDDLHGSGCLEELKALSESDGKLSIRLTTFGYNTNKNEHRFTLGKVIGVIGPYDESEPDSFVLGRRMVPNLNQQGSPSNQINFFDGWVDEQKSSVLIDLGNALPLTNDLELQDLGDLQLAVLKDVNTLESDTLSKDDGFVALGDLIPYRTADWLSKTAGIWSAPFLTNQLELISEHPLALIKMLDSDHGEVLIRESIDGLLVRADKFVQRVESTQTADLKLYASRYGKPLPDTSVSIEFSDPENPSGGRGYGPGSPKARIPWTDWPKEALKNLPLKLKTNPAGQAELSIETEDPKNPRDYIDGQLYTLQYLLEGQEKIQKHSLDAIYILLFDAYQIPEKPTWVEHIHPIFQQYGNLYPIMSKRLVDLGDYGSVRENRAILELAFSRDIHDPNYMPVNRDLSNAKRLTILRWLREQYANGSYIMRLGQLKPKREEKAPPAIQETSVKSLSLEPETEDYTIAHGYENFKIALRQNQSHS
;
A
#
# COMPACT_ATOMS: atom_id res chain seq x y z
N MET A 1 14.76 6.14 -4.21
CA MET A 1 15.69 5.03 -4.57
C MET A 1 17.08 5.31 -4.00
N THR A 2 17.89 4.30 -3.66
CA THR A 2 19.30 4.44 -3.24
C THR A 2 20.23 3.64 -4.17
N ASN A 3 21.55 3.83 -4.07
CA ASN A 3 22.57 3.15 -4.91
C ASN A 3 22.39 3.41 -6.42
N LEU A 4 22.12 4.66 -6.78
CA LEU A 4 21.92 5.06 -8.17
C LEU A 4 23.15 4.78 -9.03
N ARG A 5 22.93 4.15 -10.19
CA ARG A 5 23.93 4.02 -11.25
C ARG A 5 23.37 4.66 -12.51
N TRP A 6 24.05 5.68 -12.98
CA TRP A 6 23.74 6.36 -14.23
C TRP A 6 24.43 5.65 -15.39
N GLY A 7 23.82 5.68 -16.58
CA GLY A 7 24.46 5.15 -17.80
C GLY A 7 25.67 6.00 -18.21
N ASP A 8 26.60 5.40 -18.97
CA ASP A 8 27.86 6.02 -19.35
C ASP A 8 27.70 7.18 -20.37
N ASP A 9 26.60 7.19 -21.12
CA ASP A 9 26.30 8.22 -22.13
C ASP A 9 24.99 8.97 -21.80
N LEU A 10 25.11 9.98 -20.95
CA LEU A 10 24.00 10.92 -20.66
C LEU A 10 23.99 12.14 -21.58
N HIS A 11 25.03 12.32 -22.40
CA HIS A 11 25.32 13.56 -23.14
C HIS A 11 24.29 13.91 -24.22
N GLY A 12 23.36 12.99 -24.52
CA GLY A 12 22.22 13.23 -25.41
C GLY A 12 20.98 13.82 -24.74
N SER A 13 20.94 13.97 -23.41
CA SER A 13 19.74 14.43 -22.68
C SER A 13 20.07 15.42 -21.56
N GLY A 14 19.89 16.71 -21.83
CA GLY A 14 20.06 17.75 -20.81
C GLY A 14 19.18 17.53 -19.57
N CYS A 15 17.97 17.00 -19.74
CA CYS A 15 17.09 16.66 -18.62
C CYS A 15 17.69 15.59 -17.70
N LEU A 16 18.32 14.54 -18.25
CA LEU A 16 18.94 13.50 -17.43
C LEU A 16 20.24 13.99 -16.78
N GLU A 17 20.99 14.88 -17.45
CA GLU A 17 22.16 15.53 -16.87
C GLU A 17 21.77 16.43 -15.69
N GLU A 18 20.72 17.25 -15.83
CA GLU A 18 20.18 18.08 -14.75
C GLU A 18 19.66 17.23 -13.59
N LEU A 19 18.87 16.19 -13.88
CA LEU A 19 18.34 15.29 -12.85
C LEU A 19 19.48 14.58 -12.10
N LYS A 20 20.53 14.15 -12.81
CA LYS A 20 21.72 13.59 -12.19
C LYS A 20 22.36 14.62 -11.25
N ALA A 21 22.64 15.82 -11.74
CA ALA A 21 23.28 16.88 -10.95
C ALA A 21 22.49 17.21 -9.67
N LEU A 22 21.15 17.26 -9.74
CA LEU A 22 20.29 17.47 -8.56
C LEU A 22 20.30 16.30 -7.58
N SER A 23 20.57 15.08 -8.05
CA SER A 23 20.59 13.87 -7.21
C SER A 23 21.98 13.49 -6.68
N GLU A 24 23.04 14.19 -7.09
CA GLU A 24 24.43 13.81 -6.80
C GLU A 24 24.79 13.91 -5.32
N SER A 25 24.27 14.92 -4.61
CA SER A 25 24.54 15.11 -3.17
C SER A 25 23.91 14.00 -2.33
N ASP A 26 22.69 13.59 -2.67
CA ASP A 26 21.87 12.74 -1.82
C ASP A 26 21.90 11.28 -2.26
N GLY A 27 22.32 11.03 -3.51
CA GLY A 27 22.33 9.70 -4.13
C GLY A 27 20.93 9.09 -4.24
N LYS A 28 19.88 9.93 -4.31
CA LYS A 28 18.47 9.53 -4.32
C LYS A 28 17.66 10.19 -5.44
N LEU A 29 16.64 9.47 -5.88
CA LEU A 29 15.59 9.95 -6.79
C LEU A 29 14.21 9.66 -6.19
N SER A 30 13.26 10.54 -6.47
CA SER A 30 11.84 10.34 -6.23
C SER A 30 11.21 9.61 -7.42
N ILE A 31 10.33 8.66 -7.15
CA ILE A 31 9.65 7.87 -8.16
C ILE A 31 8.18 7.74 -7.78
N ARG A 32 7.31 8.07 -8.74
CA ARG A 32 5.88 7.83 -8.63
C ARG A 32 5.48 6.86 -9.73
N LEU A 33 4.89 5.73 -9.33
CA LEU A 33 4.32 4.73 -10.24
C LEU A 33 2.81 4.70 -10.05
N THR A 34 2.06 4.54 -11.13
CA THR A 34 0.61 4.39 -11.08
C THR A 34 0.18 3.23 -11.95
N THR A 35 -0.60 2.35 -11.32
CA THR A 35 -1.19 1.16 -11.91
C THR A 35 -2.64 1.44 -12.28
N PHE A 36 -3.05 1.15 -13.50
CA PHE A 36 -4.44 1.31 -13.92
C PHE A 36 -4.88 0.24 -14.92
N GLY A 37 -6.19 0.08 -15.07
CA GLY A 37 -6.78 -0.85 -16.03
C GLY A 37 -6.57 -2.33 -15.72
N TYR A 38 -6.20 -2.68 -14.48
CA TYR A 38 -6.03 -4.08 -14.07
C TYR A 38 -7.35 -4.85 -14.18
N ASN A 39 -7.34 -5.93 -14.94
CA ASN A 39 -8.54 -6.70 -15.22
C ASN A 39 -8.56 -8.01 -14.42
N THR A 40 -9.59 -8.14 -13.57
CA THR A 40 -9.82 -9.28 -12.68
C THR A 40 -10.79 -10.31 -13.26
N ASN A 41 -11.38 -10.05 -14.42
CA ASN A 41 -12.33 -10.96 -15.06
C ASN A 41 -11.58 -12.05 -15.82
N LYS A 42 -11.63 -13.27 -15.29
CA LYS A 42 -10.98 -14.47 -15.87
C LYS A 42 -11.42 -14.80 -17.30
N ASN A 43 -12.56 -14.28 -17.74
CA ASN A 43 -13.12 -14.55 -19.07
C ASN A 43 -12.65 -13.54 -20.13
N GLU A 44 -11.91 -12.49 -19.74
CA GLU A 44 -11.45 -11.47 -20.66
C GLU A 44 -9.98 -11.67 -21.05
N HIS A 45 -9.60 -11.29 -22.27
CA HIS A 45 -8.24 -11.42 -22.78
C HIS A 45 -7.19 -10.67 -21.94
N ARG A 46 -7.61 -9.62 -21.21
CA ARG A 46 -6.74 -8.86 -20.32
C ARG A 46 -6.70 -9.41 -18.90
N PHE A 47 -7.27 -10.58 -18.60
CA PHE A 47 -7.23 -11.15 -17.26
C PHE A 47 -5.80 -11.15 -16.71
N THR A 48 -5.62 -10.61 -15.50
CA THR A 48 -4.32 -10.41 -14.81
C THR A 48 -3.38 -9.38 -15.45
N LEU A 49 -3.83 -8.66 -16.49
CA LEU A 49 -3.06 -7.60 -17.14
C LEU A 49 -3.60 -6.23 -16.75
N GLY A 50 -2.68 -5.27 -16.62
CA GLY A 50 -2.93 -3.85 -16.40
C GLY A 50 -1.78 -3.03 -17.00
N LYS A 51 -1.84 -1.71 -16.84
CA LYS A 51 -0.78 -0.78 -17.27
C LYS A 51 -0.11 -0.15 -16.06
N VAL A 52 1.17 0.19 -16.22
CA VAL A 52 1.95 0.97 -15.25
C VAL A 52 2.57 2.15 -16.01
N ILE A 53 2.41 3.34 -15.47
CA ILE A 53 3.10 4.56 -15.90
C ILE A 53 3.81 5.16 -14.68
N GLY A 54 4.80 6.00 -14.92
CA GLY A 54 5.45 6.70 -13.83
C GLY A 54 6.33 7.85 -14.25
N VAL A 55 6.69 8.64 -13.25
CA VAL A 55 7.66 9.73 -13.37
C VAL A 55 8.81 9.50 -12.40
N ILE A 56 9.96 10.03 -12.77
CA ILE A 56 11.16 10.09 -11.94
C ILE A 56 11.49 11.58 -11.79
N GLY A 57 11.76 12.01 -10.56
CA GLY A 57 12.11 13.38 -10.24
C GLY A 57 13.23 13.45 -9.21
N PRO A 58 13.74 14.66 -8.93
CA PRO A 58 14.71 14.86 -7.87
C PRO A 58 14.11 14.45 -6.53
N TYR A 59 14.98 14.02 -5.62
CA TYR A 59 14.64 13.85 -4.20
C TYR A 59 15.01 15.13 -3.45
N ASP A 60 14.27 15.45 -2.39
CA ASP A 60 14.61 16.51 -1.44
C ASP A 60 14.55 15.93 -0.03
N GLU A 61 15.64 16.06 0.73
CA GLU A 61 15.73 15.53 2.10
C GLU A 61 14.76 16.21 3.09
N SER A 62 14.29 17.41 2.76
CA SER A 62 13.29 18.13 3.55
C SER A 62 11.85 17.62 3.33
N GLU A 63 11.62 16.82 2.29
CA GLU A 63 10.31 16.26 1.95
C GLU A 63 10.08 14.86 2.57
N PRO A 64 8.81 14.43 2.72
CA PRO A 64 8.47 13.06 3.12
C PRO A 64 8.97 12.02 2.09
N ASP A 65 9.33 10.81 2.55
CA ASP A 65 9.85 9.76 1.66
C ASP A 65 8.76 9.15 0.76
N SER A 66 7.49 9.12 1.21
CA SER A 66 6.41 8.41 0.49
C SER A 66 5.38 9.31 -0.21
N PHE A 67 5.50 10.63 -0.13
CA PHE A 67 4.57 11.56 -0.77
C PHE A 67 5.11 12.99 -0.89
N VAL A 68 4.52 13.77 -1.79
CA VAL A 68 4.76 15.23 -1.87
C VAL A 68 3.88 15.94 -0.84
N LEU A 69 4.47 16.76 0.02
CA LEU A 69 3.73 17.63 0.94
C LEU A 69 3.18 18.83 0.17
N GLY A 70 2.13 18.57 -0.61
CA GLY A 70 1.55 19.53 -1.55
C GLY A 70 0.17 20.04 -1.14
N ARG A 71 -0.54 20.47 -2.16
CA ARG A 71 -1.92 20.97 -2.13
C ARG A 71 -2.86 19.85 -2.54
N ARG A 72 -3.68 19.35 -1.61
CA ARG A 72 -4.50 18.16 -1.84
C ARG A 72 -5.91 18.52 -2.30
N MET A 73 -6.25 18.07 -3.50
CA MET A 73 -7.61 18.09 -4.03
C MET A 73 -8.40 16.90 -3.47
N VAL A 74 -9.56 17.18 -2.91
CA VAL A 74 -10.39 16.23 -2.16
C VAL A 74 -11.77 16.19 -2.81
N PRO A 75 -12.19 15.07 -3.41
CA PRO A 75 -13.50 14.96 -4.02
C PRO A 75 -14.62 14.82 -2.97
N ASN A 76 -15.79 15.37 -3.25
CA ASN A 76 -16.99 14.95 -2.53
C ASN A 76 -17.37 13.52 -2.92
N LEU A 77 -17.55 12.66 -1.93
CA LEU A 77 -17.94 11.28 -2.14
C LEU A 77 -19.47 11.13 -2.13
N ASN A 78 -20.00 10.36 -3.06
CA ASN A 78 -21.40 9.96 -3.07
C ASN A 78 -21.69 8.92 -1.98
N GLN A 79 -22.95 8.48 -1.87
CA GLN A 79 -23.37 7.50 -0.85
C GLN A 79 -22.66 6.14 -0.95
N GLN A 80 -22.06 5.83 -2.10
CA GLN A 80 -21.29 4.60 -2.35
C GLN A 80 -19.79 4.81 -2.10
N GLY A 81 -19.37 5.98 -1.63
CA GLY A 81 -17.96 6.31 -1.38
C GLY A 81 -17.15 6.59 -2.65
N SER A 82 -17.80 6.83 -3.78
CA SER A 82 -17.15 7.17 -5.05
C SER A 82 -17.17 8.68 -5.30
N PRO A 83 -16.17 9.28 -5.98
CA PRO A 83 -16.18 10.70 -6.30
C PRO A 83 -17.42 11.11 -7.11
N SER A 84 -18.12 12.16 -6.66
CA SER A 84 -19.39 12.61 -7.24
C SER A 84 -19.20 13.14 -8.67
N ASN A 85 -18.10 13.86 -8.89
CA ASN A 85 -17.73 14.43 -10.20
C ASN A 85 -16.73 13.57 -10.98
N GLN A 86 -16.57 12.29 -10.59
CA GLN A 86 -15.70 11.30 -11.24
C GLN A 86 -14.19 11.62 -11.22
N ILE A 87 -13.77 12.72 -10.59
CA ILE A 87 -12.37 13.04 -10.34
C ILE A 87 -11.94 12.49 -8.99
N ASN A 88 -10.91 11.66 -8.96
CA ASN A 88 -10.36 11.14 -7.71
C ASN A 88 -9.42 12.15 -7.03
N PHE A 89 -9.01 11.85 -5.80
CA PHE A 89 -7.99 12.63 -5.08
C PHE A 89 -6.74 12.82 -5.94
N PHE A 90 -6.15 14.02 -5.87
CA PHE A 90 -4.82 14.28 -6.38
C PHE A 90 -4.13 15.37 -5.60
N ASP A 91 -2.82 15.46 -5.80
CA ASP A 91 -1.99 16.46 -5.15
C ASP A 91 -1.40 17.40 -6.21
N GLY A 92 -1.20 18.66 -5.83
CA GLY A 92 -0.47 19.66 -6.59
C GLY A 92 0.68 20.26 -5.79
N TRP A 93 1.58 20.96 -6.47
CA TRP A 93 2.72 21.63 -5.87
C TRP A 93 2.89 23.00 -6.50
N VAL A 94 3.13 24.02 -5.68
CA VAL A 94 3.32 25.40 -6.14
C VAL A 94 4.81 25.70 -6.13
N ASP A 95 5.39 25.85 -7.31
CA ASP A 95 6.76 26.32 -7.51
C ASP A 95 6.74 27.85 -7.62
N GLU A 96 6.94 28.53 -6.49
CA GLU A 96 6.97 29.99 -6.44
C GLU A 96 8.13 30.58 -7.26
N GLN A 97 9.27 29.86 -7.36
CA GLN A 97 10.45 30.33 -8.08
C GLN A 97 10.22 30.32 -9.60
N LYS A 98 9.57 29.28 -10.11
CA LYS A 98 9.21 29.17 -11.54
C LYS A 98 7.85 29.79 -11.86
N SER A 99 7.14 30.30 -10.85
CA SER A 99 5.77 30.81 -10.98
C SER A 99 4.86 29.80 -11.69
N SER A 100 4.86 28.56 -11.21
CA SER A 100 4.04 27.48 -11.79
C SER A 100 3.40 26.60 -10.73
N VAL A 101 2.24 26.04 -11.05
CA VAL A 101 1.59 25.00 -10.27
C VAL A 101 1.66 23.69 -11.04
N LEU A 102 2.21 22.65 -10.42
CA LEU A 102 2.22 21.30 -10.95
C LEU A 102 1.09 20.50 -10.32
N ILE A 103 0.43 19.63 -11.07
CA ILE A 103 -0.61 18.72 -10.57
C ILE A 103 -0.38 17.30 -11.10
N ASP A 104 -0.68 16.29 -10.27
CA ASP A 104 -0.62 14.88 -10.67
C ASP A 104 -2.02 14.30 -10.94
N LEU A 105 -2.42 14.29 -12.21
CA LEU A 105 -3.70 13.75 -12.64
C LEU A 105 -3.65 12.25 -13.00
N GLY A 106 -2.51 11.59 -12.82
CA GLY A 106 -2.27 10.24 -13.37
C GLY A 106 -3.17 9.12 -12.85
N ASN A 107 -3.77 9.32 -11.68
CA ASN A 107 -4.82 8.45 -11.12
C ASN A 107 -6.09 9.21 -10.72
N ALA A 108 -6.20 10.47 -11.16
CA ALA A 108 -7.31 11.37 -10.82
C ALA A 108 -8.44 11.27 -11.83
N LEU A 109 -8.08 11.21 -13.12
CA LEU A 109 -9.05 11.22 -14.22
C LEU A 109 -9.59 9.81 -14.50
N PRO A 110 -10.89 9.66 -14.78
CA PRO A 110 -11.50 8.37 -15.06
C PRO A 110 -11.08 7.83 -16.43
N LEU A 111 -11.10 6.50 -16.54
CA LEU A 111 -10.80 5.77 -17.78
C LEU A 111 -12.05 5.11 -18.34
N THR A 112 -12.13 5.04 -19.66
CA THR A 112 -13.10 4.21 -20.39
C THR A 112 -12.73 2.72 -20.30
N ASN A 113 -13.63 1.84 -20.74
CA ASN A 113 -13.37 0.39 -20.79
C ASN A 113 -12.15 0.01 -21.67
N ASP A 114 -11.84 0.86 -22.65
CA ASP A 114 -10.71 0.71 -23.57
C ASP A 114 -9.39 1.26 -22.98
N LEU A 115 -9.41 1.71 -21.72
CA LEU A 115 -8.28 2.31 -21.00
C LEU A 115 -7.80 3.64 -21.59
N GLU A 116 -8.71 4.40 -22.18
CA GLU A 116 -8.50 5.79 -22.60
C GLU A 116 -9.05 6.73 -21.53
N LEU A 117 -8.53 7.96 -21.45
CA LEU A 117 -9.10 8.98 -20.56
C LEU A 117 -10.51 9.34 -21.03
N GLN A 118 -11.46 9.31 -20.10
CA GLN A 118 -12.83 9.74 -20.39
C GLN A 118 -12.87 11.25 -20.63
N ASP A 119 -13.60 11.68 -21.65
CA ASP A 119 -13.80 13.10 -21.94
C ASP A 119 -14.75 13.73 -20.90
N LEU A 120 -14.22 14.70 -20.16
CA LEU A 120 -14.90 15.50 -19.15
C LEU A 120 -15.14 16.95 -19.60
N GLY A 121 -14.87 17.29 -20.87
CA GLY A 121 -14.91 18.66 -21.37
C GLY A 121 -13.63 19.45 -21.08
N ASP A 122 -13.64 20.74 -21.37
CA ASP A 122 -12.45 21.59 -21.26
C ASP A 122 -12.07 21.79 -19.79
N LEU A 123 -10.94 21.21 -19.38
CA LEU A 123 -10.48 21.29 -17.99
C LEU A 123 -9.41 22.37 -17.86
N GLN A 124 -9.52 23.19 -16.81
CA GLN A 124 -8.55 24.23 -16.48
C GLN A 124 -8.28 24.24 -14.98
N LEU A 125 -7.02 24.40 -14.59
CA LEU A 125 -6.67 24.65 -13.20
C LEU A 125 -6.99 26.10 -12.86
N ALA A 126 -7.48 26.33 -11.65
CA ALA A 126 -7.78 27.66 -11.15
C ALA A 126 -7.44 27.80 -9.67
N VAL A 127 -7.37 29.04 -9.21
CA VAL A 127 -7.50 29.38 -7.79
C VAL A 127 -8.86 30.03 -7.56
N LEU A 128 -9.58 29.58 -6.54
CA LEU A 128 -10.89 30.10 -6.17
C LEU A 128 -10.74 31.44 -5.45
N LYS A 129 -11.65 32.39 -5.72
CA LYS A 129 -11.66 33.68 -5.02
C LYS A 129 -12.39 33.62 -3.67
N ASP A 130 -13.37 32.74 -3.54
CA ASP A 130 -14.05 32.44 -2.28
C ASP A 130 -13.62 31.06 -1.76
N VAL A 131 -13.13 31.02 -0.52
CA VAL A 131 -12.70 29.79 0.15
C VAL A 131 -13.87 28.82 0.43
N ASN A 132 -15.10 29.33 0.43
CA ASN A 132 -16.33 28.58 0.71
C ASN A 132 -17.00 28.00 -0.53
N THR A 133 -16.49 28.30 -1.73
CA THR A 133 -16.98 27.72 -2.99
C THR A 133 -17.03 26.20 -2.90
N LEU A 134 -18.13 25.61 -3.39
CA LEU A 134 -18.38 24.18 -3.34
C LEU A 134 -18.15 23.52 -4.71
N GLU A 135 -18.01 22.19 -4.71
CA GLU A 135 -18.04 21.45 -5.96
C GLU A 135 -19.41 21.55 -6.63
N SER A 136 -19.42 21.55 -7.96
CA SER A 136 -20.58 21.77 -8.84
C SER A 136 -21.11 23.20 -8.85
N ASP A 137 -20.50 24.14 -8.11
CA ASP A 137 -20.79 25.56 -8.28
C ASP A 137 -20.38 26.00 -9.69
N THR A 138 -21.23 26.82 -10.32
CA THR A 138 -20.93 27.49 -11.58
C THR A 138 -20.49 28.92 -11.28
N LEU A 139 -19.33 29.30 -11.79
CA LEU A 139 -18.65 30.55 -11.46
C LEU A 139 -18.21 31.27 -12.73
N SER A 140 -18.02 32.59 -12.65
CA SER A 140 -17.36 33.35 -13.71
C SER A 140 -15.89 33.65 -13.35
N LYS A 141 -15.06 33.93 -14.36
CA LYS A 141 -13.69 34.42 -14.17
C LYS A 141 -13.63 35.79 -13.50
N ASP A 142 -14.67 36.61 -13.65
CA ASP A 142 -14.69 37.97 -13.10
C ASP A 142 -14.84 37.97 -11.57
N ASP A 143 -15.61 37.04 -11.01
CA ASP A 143 -15.96 37.04 -9.59
C ASP A 143 -15.60 35.76 -8.83
N GLY A 144 -15.57 34.60 -9.47
CA GLY A 144 -15.48 33.32 -8.76
C GLY A 144 -14.10 32.67 -8.75
N PHE A 145 -13.33 32.78 -9.84
CA PHE A 145 -12.00 32.13 -9.91
C PHE A 145 -11.01 32.89 -10.78
N VAL A 146 -9.72 32.56 -10.62
CA VAL A 146 -8.64 32.99 -11.50
C VAL A 146 -8.05 31.76 -12.18
N ALA A 147 -8.19 31.68 -13.49
CA ALA A 147 -7.63 30.60 -14.30
C ALA A 147 -6.09 30.63 -14.30
N LEU A 148 -5.48 29.44 -14.23
CA LEU A 148 -4.04 29.23 -14.24
C LEU A 148 -3.66 28.44 -15.50
N GLY A 149 -2.69 28.95 -16.26
CA GLY A 149 -2.25 28.34 -17.52
C GLY A 149 -3.36 28.17 -18.57
N ASP A 150 -3.06 27.33 -19.56
CA ASP A 150 -4.01 26.96 -20.62
C ASP A 150 -4.94 25.81 -20.21
N LEU A 151 -5.84 25.41 -21.10
CA LEU A 151 -6.62 24.19 -20.94
C LEU A 151 -5.70 22.96 -20.87
N ILE A 152 -6.04 22.01 -20.00
CA ILE A 152 -5.28 20.78 -19.80
C ILE A 152 -5.47 19.88 -21.03
N PRO A 153 -4.39 19.48 -21.72
CA PRO A 153 -4.48 18.76 -23.00
C PRO A 153 -4.70 17.25 -22.82
N TYR A 154 -5.44 16.81 -21.79
CA TYR A 154 -5.57 15.40 -21.40
C TYR A 154 -6.23 14.51 -22.47
N ARG A 155 -7.03 15.10 -23.36
CA ARG A 155 -7.61 14.43 -24.53
C ARG A 155 -6.63 14.18 -25.67
N THR A 156 -5.43 14.75 -25.60
CA THR A 156 -4.41 14.53 -26.64
C THR A 156 -3.99 13.06 -26.62
N ALA A 157 -3.91 12.44 -27.80
CA ALA A 157 -3.44 11.07 -27.93
C ALA A 157 -2.10 10.88 -27.20
N ASP A 158 -1.99 9.77 -26.47
CA ASP A 158 -0.83 9.39 -25.66
C ASP A 158 -0.48 10.34 -24.50
N TRP A 159 -1.27 11.38 -24.21
CA TRP A 159 -0.92 12.37 -23.17
C TRP A 159 -0.58 11.68 -21.84
N LEU A 160 -1.47 10.84 -21.34
CA LEU A 160 -1.25 10.09 -20.10
C LEU A 160 0.02 9.25 -20.13
N SER A 161 0.33 8.61 -21.26
CA SER A 161 1.54 7.76 -21.38
C SER A 161 2.83 8.57 -21.49
N LYS A 162 2.77 9.78 -22.04
CA LYS A 162 3.93 10.68 -22.23
C LYS A 162 4.22 11.53 -21.00
N THR A 163 3.18 11.89 -20.25
CA THR A 163 3.29 12.79 -19.08
C THR A 163 3.12 12.06 -17.74
N ALA A 164 2.68 10.80 -17.77
CA ALA A 164 2.18 10.05 -16.62
C ALA A 164 1.05 10.77 -15.85
N GLY A 165 0.37 11.71 -16.50
CA GLY A 165 -0.68 12.55 -15.91
C GLY A 165 -0.17 13.82 -15.22
N ILE A 166 1.13 14.10 -15.25
CA ILE A 166 1.70 15.33 -14.72
C ILE A 166 1.42 16.49 -15.67
N TRP A 167 0.97 17.61 -15.12
CA TRP A 167 0.77 18.85 -15.87
C TRP A 167 1.20 20.06 -15.05
N SER A 168 1.64 21.11 -15.73
CA SER A 168 2.09 22.36 -15.11
C SER A 168 1.37 23.55 -15.72
N ALA A 169 0.83 24.41 -14.86
CA ALA A 169 0.23 25.69 -15.21
C ALA A 169 1.16 26.84 -14.78
N PRO A 170 1.59 27.72 -15.69
CA PRO A 170 2.20 28.98 -15.26
C PRO A 170 1.16 29.88 -14.59
N PHE A 171 1.62 30.73 -13.68
CA PHE A 171 0.84 31.81 -13.08
C PHE A 171 1.61 33.13 -13.13
N LEU A 172 0.88 34.24 -13.11
CA LEU A 172 1.43 35.59 -13.05
C LEU A 172 1.79 35.94 -11.61
N THR A 173 2.83 36.75 -11.40
CA THR A 173 3.29 37.14 -10.06
C THR A 173 2.19 37.76 -9.19
N ASN A 174 1.25 38.51 -9.79
CA ASN A 174 0.11 39.11 -9.07
C ASN A 174 -0.96 38.09 -8.63
N GLN A 175 -0.88 36.83 -9.09
CA GLN A 175 -1.75 35.74 -8.65
C GLN A 175 -1.18 35.00 -7.44
N LEU A 176 0.10 35.18 -7.10
CA LEU A 176 0.78 34.42 -6.05
C LEU A 176 0.14 34.59 -4.68
N GLU A 177 -0.25 35.81 -4.31
CA GLU A 177 -0.92 36.08 -3.02
C GLU A 177 -2.26 35.35 -2.90
N LEU A 178 -3.03 35.30 -4.00
CA LEU A 178 -4.28 34.56 -4.03
C LEU A 178 -4.01 33.05 -3.92
N ILE A 179 -3.04 32.54 -4.68
CA ILE A 179 -2.62 31.13 -4.65
C ILE A 179 -2.17 30.73 -3.24
N SER A 180 -1.43 31.56 -2.51
CA SER A 180 -0.91 31.19 -1.19
C SER A 180 -1.97 31.05 -0.11
N GLU A 181 -3.13 31.69 -0.28
CA GLU A 181 -4.16 31.81 0.76
C GLU A 181 -5.52 31.19 0.38
N HIS A 182 -5.72 30.81 -0.88
CA HIS A 182 -7.02 30.33 -1.38
C HIS A 182 -6.94 28.98 -2.08
N PRO A 183 -8.00 28.15 -2.02
CA PRO A 183 -8.01 26.81 -2.61
C PRO A 183 -7.71 26.79 -4.10
N LEU A 184 -6.91 25.80 -4.53
CA LEU A 184 -6.89 25.41 -5.93
C LEU A 184 -8.13 24.58 -6.29
N ALA A 185 -8.52 24.62 -7.56
CA ALA A 185 -9.62 23.83 -8.09
C ALA A 185 -9.39 23.42 -9.54
N LEU A 186 -9.98 22.29 -9.91
CA LEU A 186 -10.11 21.87 -11.30
C LEU A 186 -11.49 22.30 -11.80
N ILE A 187 -11.50 23.17 -12.81
CA ILE A 187 -12.70 23.76 -13.39
C ILE A 187 -12.97 23.10 -14.73
N LYS A 188 -14.23 22.72 -14.98
CA LYS A 188 -14.72 22.42 -16.31
C LYS A 188 -15.26 23.70 -16.93
N MET A 189 -14.60 24.21 -17.95
CA MET A 189 -15.04 25.38 -18.68
C MET A 189 -16.33 25.06 -19.45
N LEU A 190 -17.36 25.90 -19.25
CA LEU A 190 -18.64 25.83 -19.95
C LEU A 190 -18.63 26.73 -21.19
N ASP A 191 -17.92 27.86 -21.09
CA ASP A 191 -17.63 28.79 -22.17
C ASP A 191 -16.29 29.52 -21.89
N SER A 192 -16.03 30.67 -22.54
CA SER A 192 -14.79 31.43 -22.34
C SER A 192 -14.64 31.99 -20.92
N ASP A 193 -15.74 32.26 -20.24
CA ASP A 193 -15.79 33.08 -19.02
C ASP A 193 -16.40 32.34 -17.83
N HIS A 194 -17.19 31.29 -18.06
CA HIS A 194 -17.86 30.51 -17.02
C HIS A 194 -17.33 29.08 -16.94
N GLY A 195 -17.26 28.56 -15.72
CA GLY A 195 -16.84 27.19 -15.45
C GLY A 195 -17.54 26.58 -14.24
N GLU A 196 -17.59 25.25 -14.23
CA GLU A 196 -18.12 24.42 -13.14
C GLU A 196 -16.96 23.84 -12.33
N VAL A 197 -17.03 23.93 -11.00
CA VAL A 197 -16.00 23.38 -10.10
C VAL A 197 -16.15 21.86 -10.04
N LEU A 198 -15.23 21.09 -10.63
CA LEU A 198 -15.29 19.62 -10.56
C LEU A 198 -14.76 19.08 -9.24
N ILE A 199 -13.67 19.65 -8.75
CA ILE A 199 -13.02 19.27 -7.50
C ILE A 199 -12.19 20.45 -7.00
N ARG A 200 -12.07 20.58 -5.69
CA ARG A 200 -11.28 21.61 -5.03
C ARG A 200 -10.34 21.04 -3.98
N GLU A 201 -9.37 21.86 -3.58
CA GLU A 201 -8.51 21.58 -2.44
C GLU A 201 -9.33 21.45 -1.14
N SER A 202 -8.74 20.75 -0.17
CA SER A 202 -9.29 20.59 1.17
C SER A 202 -9.73 21.93 1.80
N ILE A 203 -10.66 21.86 2.75
CA ILE A 203 -11.18 23.04 3.46
C ILE A 203 -10.01 23.63 4.25
N ASP A 204 -9.89 24.95 4.18
CA ASP A 204 -8.77 25.73 4.73
C ASP A 204 -7.38 25.26 4.26
N GLY A 205 -7.31 24.51 3.16
CA GLY A 205 -6.06 23.97 2.61
C GLY A 205 -5.34 22.98 3.52
N LEU A 206 -6.03 22.41 4.52
CA LEU A 206 -5.41 21.56 5.52
C LEU A 206 -5.06 20.18 4.97
N LEU A 207 -3.84 19.72 5.26
CA LEU A 207 -3.38 18.38 4.96
C LEU A 207 -2.54 17.86 6.12
N VAL A 208 -2.80 16.62 6.55
CA VAL A 208 -1.86 15.86 7.39
C VAL A 208 -1.70 14.46 6.82
N ARG A 209 -0.46 13.97 6.79
CA ARG A 209 -0.17 12.60 6.37
C ARG A 209 0.97 12.00 7.18
N ALA A 210 0.84 10.73 7.50
CA ALA A 210 1.93 9.92 8.03
C ALA A 210 2.87 9.50 6.89
N ASP A 211 4.17 9.72 7.06
CA ASP A 211 5.20 9.09 6.24
C ASP A 211 5.51 7.70 6.78
N LYS A 212 5.89 6.77 5.90
CA LYS A 212 6.12 5.34 6.26
C LYS A 212 4.98 4.79 7.12
N PHE A 213 3.74 5.09 6.71
CA PHE A 213 2.51 4.80 7.46
C PHE A 213 2.23 3.31 7.69
N VAL A 214 3.01 2.40 7.12
CA VAL A 214 2.95 0.96 7.40
C VAL A 214 4.17 0.53 8.20
N GLN A 215 3.94 0.11 9.43
CA GLN A 215 4.95 -0.34 10.38
C GLN A 215 4.85 -1.85 10.60
N ARG A 216 5.99 -2.52 10.65
CA ARG A 216 6.11 -3.94 11.02
C ARG A 216 7.11 -4.03 12.14
N VAL A 217 6.64 -4.40 13.32
CA VAL A 217 7.40 -4.27 14.55
C VAL A 217 7.32 -5.53 15.39
N GLU A 218 8.44 -5.90 15.98
CA GLU A 218 8.50 -6.94 16.99
C GLU A 218 7.98 -6.41 18.34
N SER A 219 7.47 -7.29 19.20
CA SER A 219 6.93 -6.93 20.52
C SER A 219 7.92 -6.28 21.51
N THR A 220 9.19 -6.17 21.13
CA THR A 220 10.24 -5.51 21.92
C THR A 220 10.77 -4.24 21.26
N GLN A 221 10.16 -3.83 20.15
CA GLN A 221 10.56 -2.67 19.37
C GLN A 221 9.58 -1.52 19.55
N THR A 222 10.01 -0.36 19.09
CA THR A 222 9.19 0.84 19.01
C THR A 222 8.79 1.06 17.56
N ALA A 223 7.53 1.44 17.31
CA ALA A 223 7.10 1.92 16.01
C ALA A 223 7.30 3.44 15.95
N ASP A 224 8.25 3.88 15.11
CA ASP A 224 8.60 5.29 14.94
C ASP A 224 8.20 5.77 13.55
N LEU A 225 7.45 6.88 13.50
CA LEU A 225 7.05 7.51 12.25
C LEU A 225 6.85 9.02 12.42
N LYS A 226 6.79 9.73 11.30
CA LYS A 226 6.57 11.17 11.24
C LYS A 226 5.25 11.47 10.57
N LEU A 227 4.52 12.43 11.11
CA LEU A 227 3.38 13.06 10.46
C LEU A 227 3.79 14.44 9.97
N TYR A 228 3.34 14.80 8.78
CA TYR A 228 3.60 16.11 8.18
C TYR A 228 2.26 16.82 8.01
N ALA A 229 2.19 18.04 8.53
CA ALA A 229 1.04 18.92 8.42
C ALA A 229 1.37 20.12 7.54
N SER A 230 0.42 20.50 6.69
CA SER A 230 0.54 21.68 5.84
C SER A 230 -0.79 22.41 5.70
N ARG A 231 -0.69 23.70 5.34
CA ARG A 231 -1.78 24.53 4.84
C ARG A 231 -1.38 25.07 3.47
N TYR A 232 -2.19 24.81 2.45
CA TYR A 232 -1.92 25.24 1.06
C TYR A 232 -0.51 24.87 0.57
N GLY A 233 -0.05 23.66 0.93
CA GLY A 233 1.27 23.13 0.56
C GLY A 233 2.44 23.70 1.34
N LYS A 234 2.23 24.59 2.32
CA LYS A 234 3.28 25.10 3.22
C LYS A 234 3.22 24.40 4.58
N PRO A 235 4.36 24.09 5.22
CA PRO A 235 4.39 23.50 6.55
C PRO A 235 3.53 24.27 7.56
N LEU A 236 2.75 23.53 8.37
CA LEU A 236 1.87 24.11 9.39
C LEU A 236 2.44 23.85 10.80
N PRO A 237 3.17 24.82 11.39
CA PRO A 237 3.78 24.65 12.69
C PRO A 237 2.81 24.88 13.85
N ASP A 238 3.19 24.42 15.04
CA ASP A 238 2.49 24.65 16.30
C ASP A 238 1.02 24.17 16.33
N THR A 239 0.64 23.25 15.43
CA THR A 239 -0.72 22.73 15.34
C THR A 239 -0.85 21.36 16.01
N SER A 240 -2.04 21.07 16.54
CA SER A 240 -2.35 19.81 17.19
C SER A 240 -2.77 18.75 16.16
N VAL A 241 -2.17 17.56 16.25
CA VAL A 241 -2.61 16.36 15.54
C VAL A 241 -3.17 15.38 16.56
N SER A 242 -4.45 15.02 16.44
CA SER A 242 -5.04 13.96 17.26
C SER A 242 -4.73 12.60 16.67
N ILE A 243 -4.47 11.61 17.54
CA ILE A 243 -4.28 10.21 17.18
C ILE A 243 -5.33 9.38 17.92
N GLU A 244 -6.01 8.50 17.21
CA GLU A 244 -7.07 7.65 17.75
C GLU A 244 -6.91 6.22 17.24
N PHE A 245 -7.22 5.24 18.09
CA PHE A 245 -7.40 3.86 17.62
C PHE A 245 -8.66 3.78 16.76
N SER A 246 -8.61 3.02 15.68
CA SER A 246 -9.84 2.49 15.08
C SER A 246 -10.61 1.64 16.11
N ASP A 247 -11.92 1.54 15.92
CA ASP A 247 -12.71 0.58 16.68
C ASP A 247 -12.30 -0.85 16.31
N PRO A 248 -12.31 -1.80 17.26
CA PRO A 248 -12.09 -3.20 16.94
C PRO A 248 -13.05 -3.67 15.86
N GLU A 249 -12.50 -4.07 14.73
CA GLU A 249 -13.27 -4.62 13.63
C GLU A 249 -13.00 -6.11 13.50
N ASN A 250 -14.04 -6.85 13.11
CA ASN A 250 -13.83 -8.15 12.50
C ASN A 250 -13.73 -7.88 10.99
N PRO A 251 -12.51 -7.84 10.41
CA PRO A 251 -12.34 -7.54 9.01
C PRO A 251 -13.23 -8.48 8.21
N SER A 252 -13.92 -7.95 7.20
CA SER A 252 -14.78 -8.74 6.32
C SER A 252 -13.91 -9.66 5.44
N GLY A 253 -13.36 -10.74 6.02
CA GLY A 253 -12.55 -11.78 5.37
C GLY A 253 -13.36 -12.66 4.41
N GLY A 254 -14.20 -12.03 3.58
CA GLY A 254 -15.32 -12.64 2.89
C GLY A 254 -16.54 -12.64 3.79
N ARG A 255 -17.64 -12.01 3.36
CA ARG A 255 -18.91 -12.00 4.11
C ARG A 255 -19.29 -13.46 4.42
N GLY A 256 -19.52 -13.76 5.70
CA GLY A 256 -19.82 -15.11 6.22
C GLY A 256 -21.15 -15.74 5.75
N TYR A 257 -21.72 -15.26 4.64
CA TYR A 257 -23.06 -15.59 4.18
C TYR A 257 -23.12 -16.08 2.72
N GLY A 258 -22.00 -16.54 2.16
CA GLY A 258 -21.93 -17.04 0.78
C GLY A 258 -21.36 -18.46 0.69
N PRO A 259 -21.68 -19.22 -0.38
CA PRO A 259 -20.96 -20.45 -0.68
C PRO A 259 -19.48 -20.11 -0.89
N GLY A 260 -18.62 -20.53 0.04
CA GLY A 260 -17.18 -20.22 0.02
C GLY A 260 -16.68 -19.36 1.18
N SER A 261 -17.52 -19.00 2.16
CA SER A 261 -17.04 -18.32 3.38
C SER A 261 -15.98 -19.16 4.11
N PRO A 262 -14.92 -18.55 4.68
CA PRO A 262 -13.94 -19.28 5.46
C PRO A 262 -14.60 -20.03 6.62
N LYS A 263 -14.25 -21.31 6.79
CA LYS A 263 -14.68 -22.10 7.95
C LYS A 263 -13.95 -21.68 9.25
N ALA A 264 -12.79 -21.04 9.10
CA ALA A 264 -12.03 -20.51 10.23
C ALA A 264 -12.71 -19.26 10.78
N ARG A 265 -12.68 -19.08 12.10
CA ARG A 265 -13.12 -17.84 12.75
C ARG A 265 -12.30 -16.67 12.20
N ILE A 266 -12.93 -15.63 11.69
CA ILE A 266 -12.19 -14.43 11.28
C ILE A 266 -11.77 -13.66 12.55
N PRO A 267 -10.48 -13.39 12.74
CA PRO A 267 -9.98 -12.79 13.96
C PRO A 267 -10.24 -11.30 13.99
N TRP A 268 -10.35 -10.72 15.18
CA TRP A 268 -10.50 -9.28 15.35
C TRP A 268 -9.16 -8.57 15.11
N THR A 269 -9.21 -7.36 14.58
CA THR A 269 -8.10 -6.41 14.54
C THR A 269 -8.24 -5.38 15.67
N ASP A 270 -7.20 -4.56 15.88
CA ASP A 270 -7.22 -3.42 16.79
C ASP A 270 -7.45 -3.77 18.28
N TRP A 271 -7.18 -5.03 18.65
CA TRP A 271 -7.37 -5.55 20.00
C TRP A 271 -6.31 -6.60 20.37
N PRO A 272 -5.68 -6.59 21.56
CA PRO A 272 -5.85 -5.63 22.67
C PRO A 272 -5.14 -4.30 22.38
N LYS A 273 -5.73 -3.16 22.79
CA LYS A 273 -5.14 -1.83 22.57
C LYS A 273 -3.89 -1.61 23.42
N GLU A 274 -3.80 -2.31 24.54
CA GLU A 274 -2.72 -2.25 25.52
C GLU A 274 -1.37 -2.72 24.96
N ALA A 275 -1.39 -3.48 23.84
CA ALA A 275 -0.17 -3.90 23.17
C ALA A 275 0.59 -2.72 22.51
N LEU A 276 -0.10 -1.61 22.22
CA LEU A 276 0.50 -0.34 21.84
C LEU A 276 0.55 0.58 23.06
N LYS A 277 1.69 0.56 23.75
CA LYS A 277 1.88 1.24 25.04
C LYS A 277 1.97 2.74 24.88
N ASN A 278 1.38 3.44 25.85
CA ASN A 278 1.53 4.88 26.04
C ASN A 278 1.28 5.71 24.77
N LEU A 279 0.37 5.26 23.89
CA LEU A 279 0.09 5.93 22.62
C LEU A 279 -0.24 7.43 22.87
N PRO A 280 0.56 8.37 22.36
CA PRO A 280 0.25 9.79 22.51
C PRO A 280 -0.98 10.13 21.65
N LEU A 281 -2.08 10.49 22.31
CA LEU A 281 -3.35 10.82 21.63
C LEU A 281 -3.36 12.22 21.01
N LYS A 282 -2.37 13.05 21.35
CA LYS A 282 -2.17 14.39 20.79
C LYS A 282 -0.69 14.65 20.60
N LEU A 283 -0.34 15.11 19.42
CA LEU A 283 1.00 15.55 19.04
C LEU A 283 0.96 17.02 18.63
N LYS A 284 2.10 17.70 18.71
CA LYS A 284 2.26 19.07 18.24
C LYS A 284 3.31 19.13 17.15
N THR A 285 3.03 19.88 16.09
CA THR A 285 3.98 20.03 14.98
C THR A 285 5.08 21.03 15.31
N ASN A 286 6.29 20.75 14.83
CA ASN A 286 7.45 21.62 14.93
C ASN A 286 7.44 22.73 13.83
N PRO A 287 8.44 23.63 13.75
CA PRO A 287 8.50 24.67 12.73
C PRO A 287 8.45 24.18 11.27
N ALA A 288 8.86 22.94 11.02
CA ALA A 288 8.80 22.29 9.70
C ALA A 288 7.47 21.56 9.46
N GLY A 289 6.45 21.77 10.30
CA GLY A 289 5.14 21.13 10.19
C GLY A 289 5.16 19.64 10.53
N GLN A 290 6.20 19.14 11.20
CA GLN A 290 6.38 17.72 11.50
C GLN A 290 5.99 17.39 12.94
N ALA A 291 5.31 16.27 13.14
CA ALA A 291 5.04 15.68 14.45
C ALA A 291 5.64 14.26 14.50
N GLU A 292 6.44 13.98 15.52
CA GLU A 292 7.04 12.65 15.72
C GLU A 292 6.11 11.78 16.57
N LEU A 293 5.85 10.56 16.09
CA LEU A 293 5.07 9.55 16.79
C LEU A 293 5.96 8.35 17.06
N SER A 294 6.11 8.03 18.34
CA SER A 294 6.89 6.90 18.84
C SER A 294 5.98 6.05 19.73
N ILE A 295 5.83 4.77 19.41
CA ILE A 295 4.89 3.86 20.05
C ILE A 295 5.66 2.65 20.57
N GLU A 296 5.77 2.54 21.88
CA GLU A 296 6.30 1.33 22.53
C GLU A 296 5.33 0.17 22.33
N THR A 297 5.85 -1.04 22.13
CA THR A 297 5.01 -2.23 21.92
C THR A 297 5.23 -3.30 22.97
N GLU A 298 4.26 -4.20 23.11
CA GLU A 298 4.40 -5.44 23.87
C GLU A 298 3.73 -6.62 23.16
N ASP A 299 3.91 -7.82 23.71
CA ASP A 299 3.32 -9.03 23.14
C ASP A 299 1.78 -8.93 23.10
N PRO A 300 1.15 -8.94 21.91
CA PRO A 300 -0.31 -8.92 21.81
C PRO A 300 -0.93 -10.26 22.24
N LYS A 301 -0.12 -11.30 22.49
CA LYS A 301 -0.51 -12.64 22.94
C LYS A 301 -1.39 -13.40 21.93
N ASN A 302 -1.07 -13.27 20.64
CA ASN A 302 -1.71 -13.96 19.53
C ASN A 302 -3.26 -13.93 19.56
N PRO A 303 -3.89 -12.75 19.54
CA PRO A 303 -5.34 -12.61 19.56
C PRO A 303 -6.00 -13.14 18.26
N ARG A 304 -5.20 -13.36 17.21
CA ARG A 304 -5.65 -13.86 15.91
C ARG A 304 -5.51 -15.38 15.74
N ASP A 305 -5.05 -16.08 16.78
CA ASP A 305 -4.89 -17.53 16.92
C ASP A 305 -3.99 -18.21 15.88
N TYR A 306 -4.40 -18.19 14.61
CA TYR A 306 -3.77 -18.90 13.50
C TYR A 306 -3.05 -17.96 12.52
N ILE A 307 -2.99 -16.66 12.82
CA ILE A 307 -2.18 -15.68 12.08
C ILE A 307 -1.24 -15.00 13.08
N ASP A 308 0.03 -14.89 12.71
CA ASP A 308 1.08 -14.34 13.58
C ASP A 308 0.89 -12.84 13.80
N GLY A 309 0.93 -12.40 15.06
CA GLY A 309 0.85 -11.01 15.47
C GLY A 309 -0.55 -10.41 15.43
N GLN A 310 -0.65 -9.09 15.54
CA GLN A 310 -1.89 -8.32 15.47
C GLN A 310 -1.75 -7.09 14.56
N LEU A 311 -2.83 -6.77 13.84
CA LEU A 311 -2.95 -5.57 13.02
C LEU A 311 -3.68 -4.46 13.82
N TYR A 312 -3.07 -3.28 13.85
CA TYR A 312 -3.64 -2.06 14.40
C TYR A 312 -3.72 -0.98 13.31
N THR A 313 -4.79 -0.22 13.35
CA THR A 313 -5.07 0.94 12.51
C THR A 313 -5.25 2.15 13.42
N LEU A 314 -4.40 3.16 13.24
CA LEU A 314 -4.49 4.43 13.94
C LEU A 314 -4.94 5.50 12.97
N GLN A 315 -6.01 6.19 13.35
CA GLN A 315 -6.51 7.37 12.66
C GLN A 315 -5.80 8.60 13.21
N TYR A 316 -5.54 9.57 12.35
CA TYR A 316 -5.04 10.87 12.74
C TYR A 316 -5.81 12.00 12.08
N LEU A 317 -5.87 13.17 12.71
CA LEU A 317 -6.58 14.34 12.18
C LEU A 317 -5.93 15.62 12.68
N LEU A 318 -5.91 16.67 11.85
CA LEU A 318 -5.56 18.01 12.31
C LEU A 318 -6.71 18.66 13.06
N GLU A 319 -6.39 19.48 14.05
CA GLU A 319 -7.38 20.38 14.64
C GLU A 319 -8.02 21.28 13.57
N GLY A 320 -9.36 21.25 13.50
CA GLY A 320 -10.14 21.99 12.50
C GLY A 320 -10.33 21.28 11.14
N GLN A 321 -9.69 20.12 10.91
CA GLN A 321 -9.89 19.37 9.67
C GLN A 321 -11.15 18.49 9.74
N GLU A 322 -11.95 18.51 8.67
CA GLU A 322 -13.15 17.68 8.56
C GLU A 322 -12.81 16.21 8.23
N LYS A 323 -13.42 15.25 8.92
CA LYS A 323 -13.13 13.81 8.72
C LYS A 323 -13.42 13.33 7.30
N ILE A 324 -14.44 13.91 6.64
CA ILE A 324 -14.83 13.57 5.27
C ILE A 324 -13.75 13.92 4.24
N GLN A 325 -12.79 14.78 4.60
CA GLN A 325 -11.72 15.21 3.70
C GLN A 325 -10.48 14.31 3.72
N LYS A 326 -10.53 13.24 4.52
CA LYS A 326 -9.45 12.25 4.58
C LYS A 326 -9.63 11.17 3.52
N HIS A 327 -8.53 10.79 2.87
CA HIS A 327 -8.51 9.56 2.10
C HIS A 327 -8.55 8.36 3.07
N SER A 328 -9.18 7.25 2.67
CA SER A 328 -9.29 6.04 3.51
C SER A 328 -7.95 5.41 3.89
N LEU A 329 -6.91 5.68 3.09
CA LEU A 329 -5.52 5.27 3.33
C LEU A 329 -4.69 6.30 4.11
N ASP A 330 -5.25 7.46 4.48
CA ASP A 330 -4.58 8.41 5.38
C ASP A 330 -4.74 7.94 6.85
N ALA A 331 -4.13 6.80 7.14
CA ALA A 331 -4.10 6.11 8.42
C ALA A 331 -2.73 5.43 8.63
N ILE A 332 -2.39 5.14 9.88
CA ILE A 332 -1.18 4.37 10.22
C ILE A 332 -1.60 2.92 10.44
N TYR A 333 -0.90 1.98 9.81
CA TYR A 333 -1.09 0.55 9.98
C TYR A 333 0.13 -0.07 10.65
N ILE A 334 -0.09 -0.78 11.75
CA ILE A 334 0.96 -1.46 12.51
C ILE A 334 0.66 -2.95 12.53
N LEU A 335 1.53 -3.75 11.92
CA LEU A 335 1.59 -5.19 12.16
C LEU A 335 2.59 -5.43 13.30
N LEU A 336 2.06 -5.76 14.47
CA LEU A 336 2.82 -6.08 15.67
C LEU A 336 2.93 -7.60 15.80
N PHE A 337 4.15 -8.14 15.69
CA PHE A 337 4.37 -9.58 15.78
C PHE A 337 4.25 -10.11 17.21
N ASP A 338 3.78 -11.35 17.35
CA ASP A 338 3.74 -12.04 18.65
C ASP A 338 5.16 -12.24 19.19
N ALA A 339 5.30 -12.15 20.51
CA ALA A 339 6.58 -12.51 21.14
C ALA A 339 6.88 -13.99 20.87
N TYR A 340 8.08 -14.27 20.39
CA TYR A 340 8.50 -15.64 20.10
C TYR A 340 9.95 -15.87 20.53
N GLN A 341 10.15 -16.85 21.42
CA GLN A 341 11.47 -17.23 21.88
C GLN A 341 12.13 -18.19 20.88
N ILE A 342 13.30 -17.80 20.37
CA ILE A 342 14.07 -18.61 19.43
C ILE A 342 14.64 -19.85 20.16
N PRO A 343 14.21 -21.08 19.83
CA PRO A 343 14.70 -22.30 20.47
C PRO A 343 16.19 -22.52 20.16
N GLU A 344 16.98 -22.95 21.14
CA GLU A 344 18.40 -23.30 20.92
C GLU A 344 18.56 -24.44 19.91
N LYS A 345 17.68 -25.45 19.99
CA LYS A 345 17.67 -26.63 19.12
C LYS A 345 16.27 -26.83 18.55
N PRO A 346 15.90 -26.05 17.52
CA PRO A 346 14.57 -26.17 16.93
C PRO A 346 14.34 -27.57 16.36
N THR A 347 13.08 -27.98 16.35
CA THR A 347 12.64 -29.29 15.85
C THR A 347 11.48 -29.10 14.88
N TRP A 348 11.33 -30.03 13.93
CA TRP A 348 10.22 -29.99 12.98
C TRP A 348 8.87 -29.96 13.69
N VAL A 349 8.61 -30.93 14.56
CA VAL A 349 7.28 -31.14 15.17
C VAL A 349 6.85 -29.97 16.04
N GLU A 350 7.74 -29.44 16.89
CA GLU A 350 7.36 -28.43 17.88
C GLU A 350 7.45 -27.01 17.33
N HIS A 351 8.40 -26.74 16.43
CA HIS A 351 8.77 -25.36 16.08
C HIS A 351 8.52 -25.02 14.61
N ILE A 352 8.88 -25.90 13.67
CA ILE A 352 8.82 -25.56 12.24
C ILE A 352 7.47 -25.88 11.61
N HIS A 353 6.95 -27.08 11.86
CA HIS A 353 5.68 -27.54 11.28
C HIS A 353 4.50 -26.61 11.61
N PRO A 354 4.31 -26.11 12.84
CA PRO A 354 3.22 -25.16 13.12
C PRO A 354 3.28 -23.90 12.27
N ILE A 355 4.49 -23.36 12.04
CA ILE A 355 4.70 -22.17 11.22
C ILE A 355 4.41 -22.50 9.75
N PHE A 356 5.04 -23.56 9.23
CA PHE A 356 4.95 -23.91 7.82
C PHE A 356 3.56 -24.41 7.40
N GLN A 357 2.83 -25.09 8.29
CA GLN A 357 1.45 -25.50 8.05
C GLN A 357 0.53 -24.29 7.86
N GLN A 358 0.71 -23.24 8.67
CA GLN A 358 -0.03 -21.99 8.52
C GLN A 358 0.21 -21.37 7.13
N TYR A 359 1.46 -21.25 6.70
CA TYR A 359 1.80 -20.75 5.36
C TYR A 359 1.28 -21.66 4.24
N GLY A 360 1.36 -22.97 4.42
CA GLY A 360 0.78 -23.94 3.48
C GLY A 360 -0.73 -23.77 3.31
N ASN A 361 -1.44 -23.35 4.36
CA ASN A 361 -2.88 -23.07 4.33
C ASN A 361 -3.18 -21.71 3.66
N LEU A 362 -2.40 -20.66 3.98
CA LEU A 362 -2.61 -19.31 3.45
C LEU A 362 -2.21 -19.17 1.98
N TYR A 363 -1.25 -19.98 1.51
CA TYR A 363 -0.74 -19.94 0.14
C TYR A 363 -0.84 -21.33 -0.53
N PRO A 364 -2.04 -21.77 -0.95
CA PRO A 364 -2.27 -23.11 -1.47
C PRO A 364 -1.43 -23.47 -2.71
N ILE A 365 -0.99 -22.49 -3.50
CA ILE A 365 -0.09 -22.73 -4.63
C ILE A 365 1.25 -23.28 -4.13
N MET A 366 1.77 -22.77 -3.00
CA MET A 366 3.02 -23.27 -2.42
C MET A 366 2.83 -24.73 -2.02
N SER A 367 1.84 -25.01 -1.16
CA SER A 367 1.62 -26.34 -0.58
C SER A 367 1.15 -27.40 -1.59
N LYS A 368 0.35 -27.02 -2.59
CA LYS A 368 -0.26 -27.98 -3.52
C LYS A 368 0.50 -28.15 -4.83
N ARG A 369 1.43 -27.25 -5.18
CA ARG A 369 2.07 -27.24 -6.51
C ARG A 369 3.59 -27.08 -6.51
N LEU A 370 4.20 -26.49 -5.47
CA LEU A 370 5.63 -26.16 -5.46
C LEU A 370 6.39 -26.93 -4.38
N VAL A 371 6.14 -26.62 -3.11
CA VAL A 371 6.74 -27.24 -1.94
C VAL A 371 5.64 -27.44 -0.92
N ASP A 372 5.31 -28.69 -0.62
CA ASP A 372 4.39 -28.98 0.48
C ASP A 372 5.07 -28.61 1.80
N LEU A 373 4.73 -27.43 2.32
CA LEU A 373 5.26 -26.88 3.57
C LEU A 373 4.71 -27.64 4.78
N GLY A 374 3.62 -28.40 4.65
CA GLY A 374 3.10 -29.26 5.71
C GLY A 374 3.85 -30.60 5.84
N ASP A 375 4.65 -30.98 4.84
CA ASP A 375 5.34 -32.27 4.81
C ASP A 375 6.85 -32.15 5.08
N TYR A 376 7.34 -32.95 6.03
CA TYR A 376 8.75 -32.95 6.43
C TYR A 376 9.67 -33.39 5.29
N GLY A 377 9.27 -34.38 4.50
CA GLY A 377 10.07 -34.91 3.39
C GLY A 377 10.27 -33.88 2.30
N SER A 378 9.18 -33.27 1.86
CA SER A 378 9.12 -32.16 0.90
C SER A 378 10.00 -30.98 1.35
N VAL A 379 9.86 -30.53 2.60
CA VAL A 379 10.70 -29.44 3.14
C VAL A 379 12.17 -29.82 3.16
N ARG A 380 12.50 -31.06 3.54
CA ARG A 380 13.88 -31.56 3.57
C ARG A 380 14.50 -31.59 2.17
N GLU A 381 13.76 -32.06 1.18
CA GLU A 381 14.20 -32.10 -0.23
C GLU A 381 14.43 -30.69 -0.79
N ASN A 382 13.64 -29.70 -0.33
CA ASN A 382 13.72 -28.31 -0.76
C ASN A 382 14.49 -27.40 0.21
N ARG A 383 15.29 -27.97 1.13
CA ARG A 383 16.02 -27.23 2.18
C ARG A 383 16.83 -26.04 1.65
N ALA A 384 17.56 -26.22 0.55
CA ALA A 384 18.45 -25.19 0.02
C ALA A 384 17.69 -23.96 -0.51
N ILE A 385 16.58 -24.16 -1.23
CA ILE A 385 15.79 -23.05 -1.76
C ILE A 385 15.00 -22.35 -0.65
N LEU A 386 14.56 -23.09 0.38
CA LEU A 386 13.95 -22.51 1.57
C LEU A 386 14.96 -21.66 2.35
N GLU A 387 16.19 -22.15 2.53
CA GLU A 387 17.25 -21.34 3.15
C GLU A 387 17.52 -20.06 2.36
N LEU A 388 17.61 -20.16 1.03
CA LEU A 388 17.76 -18.99 0.16
C LEU A 388 16.64 -17.97 0.42
N ALA A 389 15.38 -18.42 0.38
CA ALA A 389 14.20 -17.58 0.56
C ALA A 389 14.15 -16.89 1.94
N PHE A 390 14.39 -17.63 3.03
CA PHE A 390 14.31 -17.08 4.39
C PHE A 390 15.55 -16.28 4.80
N SER A 391 16.68 -16.43 4.11
CA SER A 391 17.93 -15.73 4.43
C SER A 391 18.04 -14.35 3.81
N ARG A 392 17.17 -14.00 2.84
CA ARG A 392 17.18 -12.69 2.20
C ARG A 392 16.85 -11.59 3.21
N ASP A 393 17.44 -10.41 2.98
CA ASP A 393 17.06 -9.19 3.67
C ASP A 393 15.66 -8.74 3.23
N ILE A 394 14.90 -8.07 4.11
CA ILE A 394 13.54 -7.61 3.79
C ILE A 394 13.50 -6.60 2.63
N HIS A 395 14.60 -5.93 2.34
CA HIS A 395 14.76 -5.01 1.23
C HIS A 395 15.36 -5.66 -0.03
N ASP A 396 15.66 -6.96 -0.01
CA ASP A 396 16.10 -7.70 -1.20
C ASP A 396 14.92 -7.84 -2.19
N PRO A 397 15.09 -7.58 -3.49
CA PRO A 397 14.02 -7.76 -4.47
C PRO A 397 13.53 -9.21 -4.59
N ASN A 398 14.33 -10.19 -4.16
CA ASN A 398 13.95 -11.60 -4.08
C ASN A 398 13.40 -11.99 -2.69
N TYR A 399 13.21 -11.04 -1.77
CA TYR A 399 12.53 -11.29 -0.52
C TYR A 399 11.09 -11.69 -0.81
N MET A 400 10.73 -12.91 -0.42
CA MET A 400 9.39 -13.40 -0.72
C MET A 400 8.35 -12.60 0.08
N PRO A 401 7.29 -12.06 -0.57
CA PRO A 401 6.26 -11.28 0.12
C PRO A 401 5.61 -12.02 1.30
N VAL A 402 5.56 -13.34 1.26
CA VAL A 402 5.02 -14.18 2.35
C VAL A 402 5.86 -14.12 3.63
N ASN A 403 7.18 -13.89 3.52
CA ASN A 403 8.05 -13.73 4.69
C ASN A 403 7.82 -12.38 5.38
N ARG A 404 7.11 -11.46 4.74
CA ARG A 404 6.78 -10.14 5.33
C ARG A 404 5.75 -10.25 6.45
N ASP A 405 5.01 -11.35 6.49
CA ASP A 405 4.01 -11.65 7.53
C ASP A 405 4.56 -12.69 8.54
N LEU A 406 5.89 -12.83 8.62
CA LEU A 406 6.62 -13.73 9.53
C LEU A 406 7.48 -12.91 10.48
N SER A 407 7.35 -13.12 11.79
CA SER A 407 8.25 -12.46 12.75
C SER A 407 9.71 -12.86 12.54
N ASN A 408 10.63 -11.94 12.81
CA ASN A 408 12.06 -12.18 12.66
C ASN A 408 12.52 -13.35 13.55
N ALA A 409 11.96 -13.50 14.74
CA ALA A 409 12.31 -14.60 15.63
C ALA A 409 11.91 -15.98 15.06
N LYS A 410 10.73 -16.08 14.45
CA LYS A 410 10.28 -17.29 13.75
C LYS A 410 11.12 -17.56 12.50
N ARG A 411 11.45 -16.53 11.71
CA ARG A 411 12.38 -16.63 10.57
C ARG A 411 13.75 -17.16 10.99
N LEU A 412 14.32 -16.62 12.08
CA LEU A 412 15.60 -17.08 12.62
C LEU A 412 15.53 -18.52 13.14
N THR A 413 14.38 -18.93 13.68
CA THR A 413 14.13 -20.31 14.11
C THR A 413 14.16 -21.28 12.92
N ILE A 414 13.51 -20.92 11.81
CA ILE A 414 13.56 -21.68 10.56
C ILE A 414 14.99 -21.77 10.03
N LEU A 415 15.70 -20.64 9.94
CA LEU A 415 17.08 -20.63 9.46
C LEU A 415 18.01 -21.45 10.34
N ARG A 416 17.86 -21.38 11.67
CA ARG A 416 18.63 -22.19 12.62
C ARG A 416 18.41 -23.68 12.38
N TRP A 417 17.16 -24.09 12.14
CA TRP A 417 16.84 -25.49 11.84
C TRP A 417 17.37 -25.95 10.46
N LEU A 418 17.23 -25.13 9.41
CA LEU A 418 17.69 -25.43 8.05
C LEU A 418 19.22 -25.51 7.92
N ARG A 419 19.95 -24.83 8.80
CA ARG A 419 21.41 -24.70 8.77
C ARG A 419 22.13 -25.61 9.75
N GLU A 420 21.42 -26.26 10.66
CA GLU A 420 22.05 -27.13 11.66
C GLU A 420 22.74 -28.31 10.98
N GLN A 421 24.03 -28.52 11.28
CA GLN A 421 24.87 -29.56 10.69
C GLN A 421 25.57 -30.40 11.76
N TYR A 422 25.82 -31.67 11.42
CA TYR A 422 26.77 -32.52 12.12
C TYR A 422 28.21 -32.07 11.84
N ALA A 423 29.17 -32.56 12.62
CA ALA A 423 30.59 -32.27 12.43
C ALA A 423 31.14 -32.67 11.05
N ASN A 424 30.47 -33.59 10.35
CA ASN A 424 30.83 -34.02 8.99
C ASN A 424 30.21 -33.14 7.88
N GLY A 425 29.52 -32.05 8.23
CA GLY A 425 28.86 -31.12 7.31
C GLY A 425 27.48 -31.55 6.81
N SER A 426 27.00 -32.74 7.16
CA SER A 426 25.63 -33.17 6.80
C SER A 426 24.57 -32.46 7.67
N TYR A 427 23.44 -32.09 7.06
CA TYR A 427 22.36 -31.36 7.74
C TYR A 427 21.56 -32.25 8.68
N ILE A 428 21.25 -31.74 9.88
CA ILE A 428 20.56 -32.51 10.94
C ILE A 428 19.04 -32.56 10.70
N MET A 429 18.40 -31.40 10.48
CA MET A 429 16.95 -31.24 10.28
C MET A 429 16.12 -32.06 11.29
N ARG A 430 16.34 -31.79 12.59
CA ARG A 430 15.74 -32.54 13.71
C ARG A 430 14.24 -32.68 13.55
N LEU A 431 13.72 -33.91 13.57
CA LEU A 431 12.28 -34.15 13.52
C LEU A 431 11.59 -33.74 14.84
N GLY A 432 12.20 -34.04 15.98
CA GLY A 432 11.56 -33.88 17.30
C GLY A 432 10.69 -35.07 17.67
N GLN A 433 10.05 -35.02 18.84
CA GLN A 433 9.17 -36.10 19.31
C GLN A 433 7.79 -35.97 18.66
N LEU A 434 7.36 -37.01 17.97
CA LEU A 434 5.97 -37.13 17.55
C LEU A 434 5.11 -37.28 18.82
N LYS A 435 4.16 -36.37 19.04
CA LYS A 435 3.15 -36.57 20.10
C LYS A 435 2.44 -37.90 19.81
N PRO A 436 2.27 -38.79 20.80
CA PRO A 436 1.49 -40.01 20.59
C PRO A 436 0.10 -39.61 20.10
N LYS A 437 -0.43 -40.32 19.09
CA LYS A 437 -1.79 -40.10 18.59
C LYS A 437 -2.72 -40.06 19.79
N ARG A 438 -3.30 -38.89 20.08
CA ARG A 438 -4.39 -38.78 21.03
C ARG A 438 -5.52 -39.59 20.42
N GLU A 439 -5.99 -40.64 21.09
CA GLU A 439 -7.27 -41.24 20.74
C GLU A 439 -8.32 -40.12 20.82
N GLU A 440 -8.75 -39.61 19.66
CA GLU A 440 -9.88 -38.72 19.58
C GLU A 440 -11.09 -39.53 20.08
N LYS A 441 -11.50 -39.31 21.32
CA LYS A 441 -12.86 -39.65 21.72
C LYS A 441 -13.78 -38.86 20.79
N ALA A 442 -14.53 -39.59 19.99
CA ALA A 442 -15.56 -39.02 19.13
C ALA A 442 -16.38 -38.00 19.94
N PRO A 443 -16.62 -36.79 19.42
CA PRO A 443 -17.52 -35.85 20.07
C PRO A 443 -18.89 -36.52 20.28
N PRO A 444 -19.59 -36.22 21.39
CA PRO A 444 -20.91 -36.78 21.63
C PRO A 444 -21.82 -36.47 20.45
N ALA A 445 -22.48 -37.50 19.93
CA ALA A 445 -23.37 -37.40 18.79
C ALA A 445 -24.42 -36.30 19.03
N ILE A 446 -24.41 -35.29 18.18
CA ILE A 446 -25.52 -34.36 18.04
C ILE A 446 -26.70 -35.20 17.51
N GLN A 447 -27.82 -35.20 18.22
CA GLN A 447 -29.05 -35.82 17.74
C GLN A 447 -29.44 -35.15 16.42
N GLU A 448 -29.32 -35.89 15.32
CA GLU A 448 -29.80 -35.48 14.00
C GLU A 448 -31.31 -35.26 14.06
N THR A 449 -31.75 -34.01 13.94
CA THR A 449 -33.09 -33.72 13.41
C THR A 449 -33.05 -33.91 11.91
N SER A 450 -33.81 -34.89 11.45
CA SER A 450 -33.95 -35.34 10.08
C SER A 450 -34.21 -34.19 9.09
N VAL A 451 -33.27 -33.98 8.15
CA VAL A 451 -33.55 -33.27 6.89
C VAL A 451 -33.24 -34.22 5.74
N LYS A 452 -34.23 -34.39 4.84
CA LYS A 452 -34.21 -35.33 3.71
C LYS A 452 -32.99 -35.12 2.80
N SER A 453 -32.32 -36.22 2.48
CA SER A 453 -31.27 -36.33 1.48
C SER A 453 -31.78 -35.99 0.07
N LEU A 454 -31.17 -34.99 -0.57
CA LEU A 454 -31.18 -34.81 -2.02
C LEU A 454 -29.84 -35.30 -2.55
N SER A 455 -29.88 -36.41 -3.27
CA SER A 455 -28.77 -36.99 -4.02
C SER A 455 -28.45 -36.10 -5.23
N LEU A 456 -27.24 -35.55 -5.27
CA LEU A 456 -26.64 -34.99 -6.48
C LEU A 456 -25.44 -35.87 -6.84
N GLU A 457 -25.50 -36.46 -8.03
CA GLU A 457 -24.41 -37.22 -8.63
C GLU A 457 -23.21 -36.30 -8.95
N PRO A 458 -21.97 -36.81 -8.92
CA PRO A 458 -20.80 -36.01 -9.23
C PRO A 458 -20.59 -35.88 -10.74
N GLU A 459 -20.69 -34.67 -11.27
CA GLU A 459 -20.11 -34.34 -12.58
C GLU A 459 -18.58 -34.26 -12.45
N THR A 460 -17.90 -35.07 -13.25
CA THR A 460 -16.44 -35.07 -13.42
C THR A 460 -16.04 -34.00 -14.43
N GLU A 461 -15.44 -32.89 -13.98
CA GLU A 461 -14.73 -31.96 -14.85
C GLU A 461 -13.21 -32.13 -14.74
N ASP A 462 -12.61 -32.50 -15.87
CA ASP A 462 -11.17 -32.66 -16.09
C ASP A 462 -10.46 -31.29 -16.07
N TYR A 463 -9.60 -31.06 -15.08
CA TYR A 463 -8.74 -29.87 -15.00
C TYR A 463 -7.34 -30.16 -15.56
N THR A 464 -7.13 -29.98 -16.86
CA THR A 464 -5.78 -29.89 -17.45
C THR A 464 -5.35 -28.44 -17.64
N ILE A 465 -4.66 -27.86 -16.63
CA ILE A 465 -3.88 -26.62 -16.78
C ILE A 465 -2.41 -26.97 -16.53
N ALA A 466 -1.72 -27.44 -17.58
CA ALA A 466 -0.34 -27.93 -17.51
C ALA A 466 0.73 -26.96 -18.06
N HIS A 467 0.36 -25.78 -18.57
CA HIS A 467 1.30 -24.98 -19.37
C HIS A 467 2.23 -24.04 -18.55
N GLY A 468 1.81 -23.55 -17.38
CA GLY A 468 2.65 -22.66 -16.57
C GLY A 468 3.81 -23.35 -15.83
N TYR A 469 3.59 -24.59 -15.39
CA TYR A 469 4.55 -25.34 -14.58
C TYR A 469 5.73 -25.87 -15.41
N GLU A 470 5.51 -26.24 -16.67
CA GLU A 470 6.59 -26.69 -17.56
C GLU A 470 7.55 -25.54 -17.93
N ASN A 471 7.05 -24.32 -18.09
CA ASN A 471 7.91 -23.15 -18.33
C ASN A 471 8.82 -22.84 -17.13
N PHE A 472 8.33 -23.05 -15.90
CA PHE A 472 9.14 -22.92 -14.69
C PHE A 472 10.21 -24.01 -14.57
N LYS A 473 9.90 -25.27 -14.93
CA LYS A 473 10.90 -26.36 -14.98
C LYS A 473 11.97 -26.13 -16.05
N ILE A 474 11.61 -25.53 -17.18
CA ILE A 474 12.55 -25.17 -18.25
C ILE A 474 13.54 -24.12 -17.74
N ALA A 475 13.07 -23.09 -17.04
CA ALA A 475 13.93 -22.08 -16.42
C ALA A 475 14.89 -22.67 -15.35
N LEU A 476 14.41 -23.64 -14.57
CA LEU A 476 15.21 -24.36 -13.57
C LEU A 476 16.33 -25.22 -14.19
N ARG A 477 16.09 -25.84 -15.35
CA ARG A 477 17.11 -26.63 -16.07
C ARG A 477 18.17 -25.76 -16.74
N GLN A 478 17.82 -24.56 -17.19
CA GLN A 478 18.79 -23.65 -17.82
C GLN A 478 19.81 -23.11 -16.79
N ASN A 479 19.39 -22.84 -15.56
CA ASN A 479 20.29 -22.38 -14.49
C ASN A 479 21.22 -23.45 -13.91
N GLN A 480 20.97 -24.74 -14.15
CA GLN A 480 21.87 -25.82 -13.72
C GLN A 480 22.96 -26.14 -14.75
N SER A 481 22.92 -25.53 -15.93
CA SER A 481 23.85 -25.82 -17.03
C SER A 481 25.01 -24.82 -17.14
N HIS A 482 25.10 -23.83 -16.25
CA HIS A 482 26.15 -22.79 -16.22
C HIS A 482 26.77 -22.61 -14.82
N SER A 483 27.08 -23.73 -14.15
CA SER A 483 27.98 -23.77 -12.98
C SER A 483 29.00 -24.88 -13.14
#